data_AF-A0AAW1F397-F1
#
_entry.id   AF-A0AAW1F397-F1
#
_cell.length_a   1.000
_cell.length_b   1.000
_cell.length_c   1.000
_cell.angle_alpha   90.00
_cell.angle_beta   90.00
_cell.angle_gamma   90.00
#
_symmetry.space_group_name_H-M   'P 1'
#
loop_
_entity.id
_entity.type
_entity.pdbx_description
1 polymer ?
#
loop_
_entity_poly.entity_id
_entity_poly.type
_entity_poly.pdbx_seq_one_letter_code
_entity_poly.pdbx_strand_id
1 'polypeptide(L)'
;MEEEFANHLKQLADQFHGLAPVKCRLLVFEYSEKNYIPVPANWTEKQCAGEEWFGSFLARRHLSVRTPEGTSLGRATAFNKTTVGEFFENLAVVMDRPGGTTRREQLFTFPCNLQGWNVE
;
A
#
# COMPACT_ATOMS: atom_id res chain seq x y z
N MET A 1 -9.38 11.03 16.45
CA MET A 1 -7.96 10.61 16.45
C MET A 1 -7.70 9.35 15.63
N GLU A 2 -7.91 8.12 16.14
CA GLU A 2 -7.46 6.91 15.41
C GLU A 2 -8.11 6.73 14.04
N GLU A 3 -9.39 7.08 13.91
CA GLU A 3 -10.13 6.96 12.65
C GLU A 3 -9.66 7.97 11.60
N GLU A 4 -9.50 9.24 11.99
CA GLU A 4 -8.96 10.29 11.11
C GLU A 4 -7.55 9.96 10.64
N PHE A 5 -6.71 9.46 11.56
CA PHE A 5 -5.36 9.04 11.23
C PHE A 5 -5.35 7.86 10.25
N ALA A 6 -6.22 6.87 10.47
CA ALA A 6 -6.37 5.75 9.54
C ALA A 6 -6.84 6.19 8.14
N ASN A 7 -7.78 7.14 8.05
CA ASN A 7 -8.25 7.69 6.78
C ASN A 7 -7.14 8.47 6.07
N HIS A 8 -6.33 9.24 6.81
CA HIS A 8 -5.19 9.94 6.24
C HIS A 8 -4.13 8.98 5.69
N LEU A 9 -3.83 7.89 6.41
CA LEU A 9 -2.90 6.85 5.93
C LEU A 9 -3.40 6.17 4.65
N LYS A 10 -4.71 5.94 4.50
CA LYS A 10 -5.30 5.40 3.27
C LYS A 10 -5.13 6.36 2.10
N GLN A 11 -5.44 7.64 2.28
CA GLN A 11 -5.23 8.66 1.25
C GLN A 11 -3.78 8.75 0.79
N LEU A 12 -2.82 8.68 1.72
CA LEU A 12 -1.40 8.67 1.38
C LEU A 12 -1.01 7.38 0.63
N ALA A 13 -1.56 6.24 1.02
CA ALA A 13 -1.33 4.98 0.31
C ALA A 13 -1.87 5.02 -1.13
N ASP A 14 -3.05 5.60 -1.34
CA ASP A 14 -3.65 5.77 -2.67
C ASP A 14 -2.80 6.69 -3.57
N GLN A 15 -2.11 7.66 -2.98
CA GLN A 15 -1.16 8.55 -3.68
C GLN A 15 0.25 7.96 -3.82
N PHE A 16 0.44 6.67 -3.50
CA PHE A 16 1.73 5.98 -3.51
C PHE A 16 2.77 6.57 -2.53
N HIS A 17 2.32 7.34 -1.54
CA HIS A 17 3.16 7.86 -0.45
C HIS A 17 3.19 6.85 0.71
N GLY A 18 3.93 5.76 0.51
CA GLY A 18 4.19 4.78 1.57
C GLY A 18 4.96 5.39 2.74
N LEU A 19 4.35 5.41 3.93
CA LEU A 19 5.00 5.87 5.15
C LEU A 19 5.68 4.69 5.88
N ALA A 20 6.92 4.92 6.31
CA ALA A 20 7.61 3.98 7.19
C ALA A 20 6.93 3.93 8.57
N PRO A 21 6.86 2.76 9.25
CA PRO A 21 6.26 2.61 10.57
C PRO A 21 6.73 3.65 11.59
N VAL A 22 8.04 3.97 11.59
CA VAL A 22 8.64 4.96 12.48
C VAL A 22 8.05 6.35 12.24
N LYS A 23 7.88 6.76 10.99
CA LYS A 23 7.27 8.04 10.64
C LYS A 23 5.80 8.11 11.05
N CYS A 24 5.05 7.01 10.88
CA CYS A 24 3.67 6.95 11.34
C CYS A 24 3.56 7.17 12.85
N ARG A 25 4.45 6.55 13.65
CA ARG A 25 4.47 6.71 15.11
C ARG A 25 4.84 8.13 15.55
N LEU A 26 5.74 8.80 14.84
CA LEU A 26 6.07 10.21 15.06
C LEU A 26 4.89 11.12 14.73
N LEU A 27 4.23 10.91 13.60
CA LEU A 27 3.06 11.68 13.17
C LEU A 27 1.91 11.60 14.18
N VAL A 28 1.65 10.41 14.73
CA VAL A 28 0.63 10.24 15.76
C VAL A 28 0.97 11.03 17.01
N PHE A 29 2.24 11.02 17.43
CA PHE A 29 2.68 11.78 18.60
C PHE A 29 2.48 13.29 18.37
N GLU A 30 2.96 13.82 17.24
CA GLU A 30 2.79 15.24 16.89
C GLU A 30 1.31 15.64 16.76
N TYR A 31 0.48 14.77 16.18
CA TYR A 31 -0.97 14.97 16.10
C TYR A 31 -1.60 15.00 17.50
N SER A 32 -1.16 14.12 18.40
CA SER A 32 -1.66 14.06 19.77
C SER A 32 -1.30 15.32 20.55
N GLU A 33 -0.06 15.81 20.42
CA GLU A 33 0.37 17.06 21.05
C GLU A 33 -0.42 18.27 20.54
N LYS A 34 -0.59 18.39 19.21
CA LYS A 34 -1.35 19.49 18.60
C LYS A 34 -2.82 19.53 19.02
N ASN A 35 -3.41 18.35 19.26
CA ASN A 35 -4.81 18.22 19.70
C ASN A 35 -4.95 18.15 21.22
N TYR A 36 -3.87 18.34 21.99
CA TYR A 36 -3.84 18.26 23.46
C TYR A 36 -4.41 16.94 24.02
N ILE A 37 -4.20 15.83 23.30
CA ILE A 37 -4.71 14.53 23.70
C ILE A 37 -3.71 13.91 24.67
N PRO A 38 -4.15 13.45 25.87
CA PRO A 38 -3.24 12.86 26.85
C PRO A 38 -2.61 11.59 26.29
N VAL A 39 -1.27 11.57 26.28
CA VAL A 39 -0.46 10.43 25.85
C VAL A 39 0.31 9.83 27.03
N PRO A 40 0.67 8.53 26.97
CA PRO A 40 1.50 7.92 28.00
C PRO A 40 2.88 8.58 28.13
N ALA A 41 3.45 8.63 29.33
CA ALA A 41 4.77 9.23 29.58
C ALA A 41 5.89 8.63 28.69
N ASN A 42 5.79 7.33 28.38
CA ASN A 42 6.70 6.63 27.46
C ASN A 42 6.75 7.24 26.06
N TRP A 43 5.67 7.89 25.61
CA TRP A 43 5.61 8.56 24.31
C TRP A 43 6.30 9.92 24.37
N THR A 44 6.12 10.65 25.46
CA THR A 44 6.74 11.96 25.68
C THR A 44 8.26 11.85 25.79
N GLU A 45 8.77 10.84 26.50
CA GLU A 45 10.22 10.62 26.64
C GLU A 45 10.90 10.32 25.30
N LYS A 46 10.25 9.53 24.44
CA LYS A 46 10.78 9.13 23.12
C LYS A 46 10.29 10.02 21.97
N GLN A 47 9.45 11.01 22.27
CA GLN A 47 8.69 11.83 21.31
C GLN A 47 8.06 11.02 20.17
N CYS A 48 7.57 9.82 20.48
CA CYS A 48 7.14 8.85 19.48
C CYS A 48 6.11 7.88 20.07
N ALA A 49 5.11 7.51 19.26
CA ALA A 49 4.14 6.52 19.70
C ALA A 49 4.81 5.16 19.97
N GLY A 50 4.33 4.48 21.01
CA GLY A 50 4.82 3.17 21.42
C GLY A 50 4.59 2.09 20.35
N GLU A 51 5.48 1.12 20.29
CA GLU A 51 5.40 0.00 19.33
C GLU A 51 4.19 -0.89 19.55
N GLU A 52 3.89 -1.22 20.80
CA GLU A 52 2.70 -2.03 21.15
C GLU A 52 1.41 -1.34 20.76
N TRP A 53 1.32 -0.02 20.96
CA TRP A 53 0.16 0.74 20.53
C TRP A 53 0.01 0.71 19.01
N PHE A 54 1.11 0.88 18.27
CA PHE A 54 1.08 0.87 16.81
C PHE A 54 0.64 -0.49 16.25
N GLY A 55 1.18 -1.59 16.79
CA GLY A 55 0.75 -2.94 16.41
C GLY A 55 -0.74 -3.17 16.68
N SER A 56 -1.21 -2.75 17.84
CA SER A 56 -2.63 -2.85 18.22
C SER A 56 -3.53 -1.96 17.34
N PHE A 57 -3.08 -0.76 16.99
CA PHE A 57 -3.77 0.15 16.09
C PHE A 57 -3.96 -0.46 14.69
N LEU A 58 -2.90 -1.04 14.13
CA LEU A 58 -2.96 -1.72 12.83
C LEU A 58 -3.94 -2.89 12.86
N ALA A 59 -3.92 -3.70 13.93
CA ALA A 59 -4.86 -4.80 14.11
C ALA A 59 -6.32 -4.33 14.21
N ARG A 60 -6.59 -3.28 14.98
CA ARG A 60 -7.94 -2.71 15.16
C ARG A 60 -8.51 -2.06 13.91
N ARG A 61 -7.66 -1.43 13.09
CA ARG A 61 -8.07 -0.72 11.86
C ARG A 61 -7.89 -1.54 10.60
N HIS A 62 -7.50 -2.80 10.73
CA HIS A 62 -7.21 -3.71 9.62
C HIS A 62 -6.26 -3.07 8.58
N LEU A 63 -5.26 -2.32 9.06
CA LEU A 63 -4.26 -1.68 8.22
C LEU A 63 -3.02 -2.56 8.16
N SER A 64 -2.46 -2.74 6.96
CA SER A 64 -1.16 -3.37 6.78
C SER A 64 -0.13 -2.33 6.36
N VAL A 65 0.94 -2.19 7.13
CA VAL A 65 2.09 -1.38 6.71
C VAL A 65 3.05 -2.27 5.96
N ARG A 66 3.29 -1.95 4.69
CA ARG A 66 4.31 -2.62 3.88
C ARG A 66 5.48 -1.66 3.69
N THR A 67 6.69 -2.21 3.67
CA THR A 67 7.85 -1.47 3.18
C THR A 67 7.60 -1.18 1.70
N PRO A 68 7.57 0.09 1.27
CA PRO A 68 7.38 0.40 -0.13
C PRO A 68 8.55 -0.17 -0.92
N GLU A 69 8.28 -1.11 -1.83
CA GLU A 69 9.26 -1.49 -2.83
C GLU A 69 9.49 -0.28 -3.74
N GLY A 70 10.75 0.01 -4.06
CA GLY A 70 11.14 1.18 -4.85
C GLY A 70 10.53 1.12 -6.25
N THR A 71 9.31 1.64 -6.38
CA THR A 71 8.57 1.76 -7.64
C THR A 71 9.00 3.05 -8.29
N SER A 72 9.78 2.93 -9.37
CA SER A 72 10.11 4.10 -10.17
C SER A 72 8.83 4.64 -10.80
N LEU A 73 8.79 5.96 -10.99
CA LEU A 73 7.68 6.62 -11.68
C LEU A 73 7.40 5.97 -13.05
N GLY A 74 8.45 5.51 -13.74
CA GLY A 74 8.34 4.76 -14.99
C GLY A 74 7.56 3.44 -14.85
N ARG A 75 7.75 2.69 -13.77
CA ARG A 75 6.96 1.46 -13.53
C ARG A 75 5.50 1.76 -13.19
N ALA A 76 5.25 2.80 -12.40
CA ALA A 76 3.89 3.21 -12.06
C ALA A 76 3.10 3.70 -13.29
N THR A 77 3.75 4.51 -14.14
CA THR A 77 3.14 5.06 -15.38
C THR A 77 2.98 4.02 -16.49
N ALA A 78 3.88 3.05 -16.58
CA ALA A 78 3.75 1.90 -17.48
C ALA A 78 2.63 0.94 -17.06
N PHE A 79 2.17 0.99 -15.81
CA PHE A 79 1.02 0.22 -15.32
C PHE A 79 -0.30 0.92 -15.72
N ASN A 80 -0.55 1.05 -17.02
CA ASN A 80 -1.79 1.61 -17.56
C ASN A 80 -2.56 0.57 -18.39
N LYS A 81 -3.85 0.79 -18.61
CA LYS A 81 -4.75 -0.15 -19.31
C LYS A 81 -4.23 -0.56 -20.69
N THR A 82 -3.65 0.38 -21.44
CA THR A 82 -3.13 0.13 -22.79
C THR A 82 -1.90 -0.78 -22.75
N THR A 83 -0.89 -0.41 -21.97
CA THR A 83 0.36 -1.18 -21.85
C THR A 83 0.11 -2.58 -21.25
N VAL A 84 -0.78 -2.69 -20.26
CA VAL A 84 -1.16 -3.97 -19.68
C VAL A 84 -1.98 -4.81 -20.67
N GLY A 85 -2.89 -4.18 -21.42
CA GLY A 85 -3.65 -4.84 -22.49
C GLY A 85 -2.74 -5.45 -23.56
N GLU A 86 -1.83 -4.64 -24.11
CA GLU A 86 -0.83 -5.09 -25.09
C GLU A 86 0.04 -6.24 -24.57
N PHE A 87 0.42 -6.22 -23.28
CA PHE A 87 1.16 -7.32 -22.67
C PHE A 87 0.37 -8.63 -22.70
N PHE A 88 -0.91 -8.61 -22.31
CA PHE A 88 -1.74 -9.82 -22.29
C PHE A 88 -2.09 -10.32 -23.69
N GLU A 89 -2.28 -9.42 -24.66
CA GLU A 89 -2.45 -9.80 -26.06
C GLU A 89 -1.21 -10.52 -26.59
N ASN A 90 -0.03 -9.96 -26.36
CA ASN A 90 1.24 -10.59 -26.73
C ASN A 90 1.45 -11.94 -26.02
N LEU A 91 1.06 -12.03 -24.75
CA LEU A 91 1.13 -13.28 -24.00
C LEU A 91 0.21 -14.35 -24.58
N ALA A 92 -1.03 -13.99 -24.96
CA ALA A 92 -1.97 -14.90 -25.60
C ALA A 92 -1.40 -15.48 -26.91
N VAL A 93 -0.79 -14.63 -27.73
CA VAL A 93 -0.13 -15.04 -28.99
C VAL A 93 1.01 -16.03 -28.74
N VAL A 94 1.83 -15.81 -27.71
CA VAL A 94 2.93 -16.72 -27.35
C VAL A 94 2.40 -18.06 -26.82
N MET A 95 1.31 -18.04 -26.03
CA MET A 95 0.68 -19.25 -25.50
C MET A 95 0.02 -20.11 -26.58
N ASP A 96 -0.47 -19.51 -27.67
CA ASP A 96 -1.14 -20.22 -28.78
C ASP A 96 -0.16 -20.81 -29.81
N ARG A 97 1.15 -20.50 -29.70
CA ARG A 97 2.16 -21.04 -30.62
C ARG A 97 2.43 -22.53 -30.33
N PRO A 98 2.30 -23.42 -31.32
CA PRO A 98 2.61 -24.85 -31.13
C PRO A 98 4.12 -25.02 -30.89
N GLY A 99 4.47 -25.46 -29.67
CA GLY A 99 5.86 -25.56 -29.19
C GLY A 99 6.21 -24.64 -28.03
N GLY A 100 5.28 -23.78 -27.58
CA GLY A 100 5.43 -23.03 -26.33
C GLY A 100 5.51 -23.98 -25.13
N THR A 101 6.68 -24.02 -24.46
CA THR A 101 6.93 -24.87 -23.29
C THR A 101 6.18 -24.35 -22.06
N THR A 102 4.86 -24.58 -21.98
CA THR A 102 4.08 -24.21 -20.80
C THR A 102 4.10 -25.36 -19.80
N ARG A 103 4.91 -25.25 -18.73
CA ARG A 103 4.61 -25.92 -17.46
C ARG A 103 3.24 -25.41 -17.01
N ARG A 104 2.24 -26.30 -17.03
CA ARG A 104 0.81 -26.03 -16.78
C ARG A 104 0.44 -25.48 -15.39
N GLU A 105 1.38 -24.95 -14.61
CA GLU A 105 1.17 -24.62 -13.19
C GLU A 105 1.19 -23.13 -12.85
N GLN A 106 1.20 -22.23 -13.84
CA GLN A 106 1.01 -20.80 -13.58
C GLN A 106 -0.37 -20.34 -14.06
N LEU A 107 -1.40 -20.79 -13.34
CA LEU A 107 -2.64 -20.02 -13.21
C LEU A 107 -2.28 -18.70 -12.51
N PHE A 108 -1.84 -17.70 -13.27
CA PHE A 108 -1.72 -16.32 -12.80
C PHE A 108 -3.13 -15.75 -12.64
N THR A 109 -3.84 -16.19 -11.61
CA THR A 109 -5.04 -15.50 -11.14
C THR A 109 -4.56 -14.25 -10.39
N PHE A 110 -4.31 -13.17 -11.14
CA PHE A 110 -4.21 -11.86 -10.51
C PHE A 110 -5.63 -11.48 -10.02
N PRO A 111 -5.84 -11.20 -8.73
CA PRO A 111 -7.13 -10.74 -8.22
C PRO A 111 -7.40 -9.26 -8.58
N CYS A 112 -6.65 -8.69 -9.54
CA CYS A 112 -6.83 -7.30 -9.93
C CYS A 112 -8.02 -7.22 -10.89
N ASN A 113 -9.18 -6.97 -10.30
CA ASN A 113 -10.41 -6.66 -11.01
C ASN A 113 -10.19 -5.44 -11.91
N LEU A 114 -9.97 -5.66 -13.21
CA LEU A 114 -9.81 -4.62 -14.22
C LEU A 114 -11.06 -3.75 -14.39
N GLN A 115 -12.23 -4.17 -13.89
CA GLN A 115 -13.43 -3.32 -13.88
C GLN A 115 -13.36 -2.13 -12.91
N GLY A 116 -12.36 -2.06 -12.02
CA GLY A 116 -12.16 -0.92 -11.11
C GLY A 116 -11.41 0.27 -11.72
N TRP A 117 -10.87 0.15 -12.92
CA TRP A 117 -10.12 1.22 -13.60
C TRP A 117 -11.06 2.15 -14.36
N ASN A 118 -11.98 2.81 -13.65
CA ASN A 118 -12.63 4.03 -14.10
C ASN A 118 -12.14 5.16 -13.20
N VAL A 119 -11.08 5.84 -13.66
CA VAL A 119 -10.80 7.20 -13.21
C VAL A 119 -11.02 8.05 -14.45
N GLU A 120 -12.05 8.89 -14.41
CA GLU A 120 -12.28 9.97 -15.38
C GLU A 120 -11.06 10.89 -15.48
#